data_AF-R6QUQ0-F1
#
_entry.id   AF-R6QUQ0-F1
#
_cell.length_a   1.000
_cell.length_b   1.000
_cell.length_c   1.000
_cell.angle_alpha   90.00
_cell.angle_beta   90.00
_cell.angle_gamma   90.00
#
_symmetry.space_group_name_H-M   'P 1'
#
loop_
_entity.id
_entity.type
_entity.pdbx_description
1 polymer ?
#
loop_
_entity_poly.entity_id
_entity_poly.type
_entity_poly.pdbx_seq_one_letter_code
_entity_poly.pdbx_strand_id
1 'polypeptide(L)'
;MNLGERIKQIRKARGLSAESIAKELGVSVSTVYRYEDSSIEKIPVGIFNKLCTILDVSPSELMNGNLSNNDCEPSLPNDFDNPQDAMAFILKLPTLAAYGGYNIDSMDDETIINFANDLLDQLKMVSYKYK
;
A
#
# COMPACT_ATOMS: atom_id res chain seq x y z
N MET A 1 13.55 -3.62 11.48
CA MET A 1 13.31 -2.17 11.54
C MET A 1 12.01 -1.93 12.28
N ASN A 2 12.11 -1.40 13.49
CA ASN A 2 10.97 -1.16 14.39
C ASN A 2 10.29 0.18 14.08
N LEU A 3 9.06 0.39 14.55
CA LEU A 3 8.27 1.60 14.32
C LEU A 3 9.04 2.89 14.64
N GLY A 4 9.70 2.93 15.81
CA GLY A 4 10.49 4.09 16.23
C GLY A 4 11.66 4.40 15.29
N GLU A 5 12.37 3.37 14.83
CA GLU A 5 13.46 3.53 13.88
C GLU A 5 12.95 4.11 12.55
N ARG A 6 11.73 3.77 12.14
CA ARG A 6 11.09 4.33 10.93
C ARG A 6 10.78 5.80 11.08
N ILE A 7 10.16 6.17 12.21
CA ILE A 7 9.87 7.57 12.54
C ILE A 7 11.15 8.40 12.44
N LYS A 8 12.25 7.90 13.00
CA LYS A 8 13.56 8.55 12.96
C LYS A 8 14.12 8.68 11.55
N GLN A 9 14.00 7.63 10.73
CA GLN A 9 14.47 7.65 9.35
C GLN A 9 13.69 8.64 8.49
N ILE A 10 12.35 8.60 8.54
CA ILE A 10 11.48 9.49 7.77
C ILE A 10 11.72 10.95 8.17
N ARG A 11 11.81 11.22 9.48
CA ARG A 11 12.13 12.55 9.99
C ARG A 11 13.44 13.08 9.40
N LYS A 12 14.51 12.26 9.41
CA LYS A 12 15.81 12.64 8.84
C LYS A 12 15.77 12.81 7.33
N ALA A 13 15.07 11.93 6.62
CA ALA A 13 14.91 12.00 5.17
C ALA A 13 14.21 13.30 4.74
N ARG A 14 13.27 13.79 5.56
CA ARG A 14 12.54 15.04 5.33
C ARG A 14 13.21 16.28 5.94
N GLY A 15 14.40 16.14 6.54
CA GLY A 15 15.12 17.27 7.13
C GLY A 15 14.46 17.89 8.35
N LEU A 16 13.54 17.17 9.02
CA LEU A 16 12.79 17.66 10.17
C LEU A 16 13.61 17.50 11.47
N SER A 17 13.58 18.53 12.34
CA SER A 17 14.20 18.43 13.67
C SER A 17 13.25 17.77 14.68
N ALA A 18 13.81 17.10 15.70
CA ALA A 18 13.00 16.51 16.76
C ALA A 18 12.26 17.59 17.56
N GLU A 19 12.82 18.79 17.71
CA GLU A 19 12.13 19.91 18.38
C GLU A 19 10.91 20.39 17.58
N SER A 20 11.02 20.40 16.25
CA SER A 20 9.93 20.83 15.36
C SER A 20 8.72 19.91 15.49
N ILE A 21 8.96 18.58 15.43
CA ILE A 21 7.91 17.58 15.63
C ILE A 21 7.33 17.67 17.05
N ALA A 22 8.16 17.84 18.07
CA ALA A 22 7.72 17.95 19.46
C ALA A 22 6.77 19.14 19.67
N LYS A 23 7.11 20.29 19.09
CA LYS A 23 6.29 21.51 19.15
C LYS A 23 4.92 21.31 18.50
N GLU A 24 4.88 20.64 17.36
CA GLU A 24 3.65 20.43 16.59
C GLU A 24 2.75 19.33 17.21
N LEU A 25 3.36 18.30 17.80
CA LEU A 25 2.66 17.28 18.58
C LEU A 25 2.17 17.81 19.94
N GLY A 26 2.75 18.88 20.46
CA GLY A 26 2.48 19.39 21.80
C GLY A 26 3.07 18.50 22.91
N VAL A 27 4.19 17.84 22.64
CA VAL A 27 4.89 16.94 23.58
C VAL A 27 6.31 17.43 23.85
N SER A 28 6.98 16.87 24.86
CA SER A 28 8.38 17.18 25.10
C SER A 28 9.29 16.59 24.02
N VAL A 29 10.43 17.22 23.74
CA VAL A 29 11.43 16.70 22.79
C VAL A 29 11.91 15.30 23.22
N SER A 30 12.07 15.08 24.53
CA SER A 30 12.39 13.77 25.10
C SER A 30 11.34 12.70 24.76
N THR A 31 10.07 13.07 24.68
CA THR A 31 9.00 12.15 24.29
C THR A 31 9.14 11.70 22.84
N VAL A 32 9.53 12.60 21.93
CA VAL A 32 9.78 12.27 20.52
C VAL A 32 10.96 11.29 20.40
N TYR A 33 12.05 11.53 21.13
CA TYR A 33 13.17 10.58 21.16
C TYR A 33 12.76 9.21 21.70
N ARG A 34 11.89 9.17 22.71
CA ARG A 34 11.33 7.93 23.26
C ARG A 34 10.40 7.17 22.29
N TYR A 35 9.78 7.88 21.36
CA TYR A 35 9.08 7.24 20.25
C TYR A 35 10.07 6.68 19.22
N GLU A 36 11.14 7.42 18.92
CA GLU A 36 12.17 7.04 17.95
C GLU A 36 13.05 5.87 18.40
N ASP A 37 13.36 5.77 19.69
CA ASP A 37 14.17 4.69 20.26
C ASP A 37 13.34 3.46 20.69
N SER A 38 12.02 3.50 20.46
CA SER A 38 11.05 2.47 20.84
C SER A 38 10.91 2.22 22.35
N SER A 39 11.34 3.16 23.21
CA SER A 39 11.10 3.11 24.67
C SER A 39 9.62 3.25 25.03
N ILE A 40 8.80 3.77 24.12
CA ILE A 40 7.34 3.77 24.21
C ILE A 40 6.79 2.96 23.04
N GLU A 41 6.47 1.69 23.27
CA GLU A 41 5.87 0.82 22.25
C GLU A 41 4.44 1.22 21.88
N LYS A 42 3.69 1.81 22.83
CA LYS A 42 2.29 2.18 22.65
C LYS A 42 2.13 3.69 22.51
N ILE A 43 2.08 4.16 21.26
CA ILE A 43 1.76 5.55 20.95
C ILE A 43 0.24 5.71 20.92
N PRO A 44 -0.34 6.66 21.67
CA PRO A 44 -1.77 6.94 21.57
C PRO A 44 -2.19 7.27 20.13
N VAL A 45 -3.32 6.74 19.68
CA VAL A 45 -3.80 6.88 18.29
C VAL A 45 -3.88 8.34 17.85
N GLY A 46 -4.33 9.24 18.73
CA GLY A 46 -4.39 10.68 18.44
C GLY A 46 -3.02 11.33 18.19
N ILE A 47 -1.98 10.90 18.90
CA ILE A 47 -0.61 11.36 18.67
C ILE A 47 -0.07 10.74 17.40
N PHE A 48 -0.32 9.45 17.19
CA PHE A 48 0.11 8.71 16.01
C PHE A 48 -0.41 9.32 14.70
N ASN A 49 -1.70 9.66 14.64
CA ASN A 49 -2.30 10.29 13.44
C ASN A 49 -1.69 11.67 13.14
N LYS A 50 -1.43 12.47 14.19
CA LYS A 50 -0.72 13.75 14.02
C LYS A 50 0.71 13.52 13.52
N LEU A 51 1.40 12.52 14.06
CA LEU A 51 2.76 12.17 13.65
C LEU A 51 2.80 11.77 12.17
N CYS A 52 1.83 10.98 11.70
CA CYS A 52 1.65 10.65 10.30
C CYS A 52 1.42 11.89 9.43
N THR A 53 0.64 12.86 9.92
CA THR A 53 0.37 14.13 9.20
C THR A 53 1.64 14.99 9.09
N ILE A 54 2.40 15.12 10.18
CA ILE A 54 3.65 15.91 10.24
C ILE A 54 4.73 15.29 9.35
N LEU A 55 4.83 13.96 9.42
CA LEU A 55 5.74 13.21 8.57
C LEU A 55 5.22 13.06 7.15
N ASP A 56 3.97 13.45 6.87
CA ASP A 56 3.27 13.29 5.58
C ASP A 56 3.45 11.87 5.00
N VAL A 57 3.20 10.89 5.86
CA VAL A 57 3.28 9.44 5.60
C VAL A 57 1.98 8.79 6.06
N SER A 58 1.51 7.78 5.35
CA SER A 58 0.29 7.08 5.75
C SER A 58 0.50 6.22 7.01
N PRO A 59 -0.52 6.05 7.87
CA PRO A 59 -0.49 5.10 9.00
C PRO A 59 0.04 3.71 8.61
N SER A 60 -0.42 3.22 7.45
CA SER A 60 -0.08 1.92 6.89
C SER A 60 1.41 1.83 6.52
N GLU A 61 1.95 2.87 5.89
CA GLU A 61 3.34 2.94 5.49
C GLU A 61 4.28 3.00 6.70
N LEU A 62 3.91 3.77 7.73
CA LEU A 62 4.65 3.85 8.98
C LEU A 62 4.65 2.50 9.73
N MET A 63 3.53 1.76 9.70
CA MET A 63 3.39 0.45 10.35
C MET A 63 3.98 -0.72 9.57
N ASN A 64 3.93 -0.71 8.23
CA ASN A 64 4.35 -1.84 7.41
C ASN A 64 5.82 -1.75 6.96
N GLY A 65 6.40 -0.55 6.90
CA GLY A 65 7.85 -0.39 6.68
C GLY A 65 8.34 -0.56 5.26
N ASN A 66 7.45 -0.63 4.29
CA ASN A 66 7.81 -0.49 2.89
C ASN A 66 7.86 1.01 2.57
N LEU A 67 9.06 1.59 2.59
CA LEU A 67 9.33 2.94 2.07
C LEU A 67 9.37 2.95 0.52
N SER A 68 8.51 2.14 -0.10
CA SER A 68 8.36 2.10 -1.55
C SER A 68 7.37 3.19 -1.92
N ASN A 69 7.89 4.23 -2.57
CA ASN A 69 7.09 5.17 -3.34
C ASN A 69 6.11 4.39 -4.22
N ASN A 70 4.82 4.76 -4.14
CA ASN A 70 3.70 4.18 -4.91
C ASN A 70 3.34 2.73 -4.59
N ASP A 71 2.83 2.46 -3.40
CA ASP A 71 1.80 1.42 -3.22
C ASP A 71 0.75 1.97 -2.25
N CYS A 72 -0.13 2.82 -2.79
CA CYS A 72 -1.50 2.92 -2.27
C CYS A 72 -2.10 1.50 -2.22
N GLU A 73 -3.19 1.32 -1.48
CA GLU A 73 -4.08 0.14 -1.62
C GLU A 73 -3.99 -0.46 -3.01
N PRO A 74 -3.92 -1.80 -3.21
CA PRO A 74 -3.79 -2.38 -4.54
C PRO A 74 -4.82 -1.71 -5.45
N SER A 75 -4.37 -0.73 -6.23
CA SER A 75 -5.25 0.05 -7.06
C SER A 75 -5.51 -0.94 -8.16
N LEU A 76 -6.66 -1.61 -8.07
CA LEU A 76 -7.10 -2.49 -9.12
C LEU A 76 -6.94 -1.67 -10.40
N PRO A 77 -6.15 -2.15 -11.38
CA PRO A 77 -6.00 -1.44 -12.63
C PRO A 77 -7.40 -1.17 -13.18
N ASN A 78 -7.62 0.01 -13.75
CA ASN A 78 -8.90 0.26 -14.42
C ASN A 78 -9.03 -0.69 -15.60
N ASP A 79 -7.94 -0.88 -16.35
CA ASP A 79 -7.81 -1.77 -17.48
C ASP A 79 -6.35 -2.30 -17.54
N PHE A 80 -6.14 -3.43 -18.21
CA PHE A 80 -4.85 -3.97 -18.60
C PHE A 80 -4.49 -3.46 -20.00
N ASP A 81 -3.29 -2.91 -20.15
CA ASP A 81 -2.70 -2.51 -21.46
C ASP A 81 -1.47 -3.37 -21.83
N ASN A 82 -1.08 -4.28 -20.94
CA ASN A 82 0.10 -5.10 -21.05
C ASN A 82 -0.27 -6.60 -21.05
N PRO A 83 0.16 -7.40 -22.05
CA PRO A 83 -0.18 -8.83 -22.13
C PRO A 83 0.36 -9.66 -20.97
N GLN A 84 1.56 -9.33 -20.47
CA GLN A 84 2.18 -10.06 -19.36
C GLN A 84 1.40 -9.86 -18.06
N ASP A 85 0.96 -8.64 -17.78
CA ASP A 85 0.14 -8.33 -16.60
C ASP A 85 -1.25 -8.95 -16.70
N ALA A 86 -1.88 -8.89 -17.88
CA ALA A 86 -3.15 -9.54 -18.18
C ALA A 86 -3.07 -11.06 -17.99
N MET A 87 -2.03 -11.70 -18.51
CA MET A 87 -1.77 -13.13 -18.33
C MET A 87 -1.57 -13.48 -16.85
N ALA A 88 -0.76 -12.70 -16.13
CA ALA A 88 -0.52 -12.91 -14.70
C ALA A 88 -1.81 -12.80 -13.87
N PHE A 89 -2.72 -11.89 -14.25
CA PHE A 89 -4.03 -11.75 -13.63
C PHE A 89 -4.90 -12.99 -13.88
N ILE A 90 -5.00 -13.46 -15.13
CA ILE A 90 -5.77 -14.66 -15.49
C ILE A 90 -5.24 -15.89 -14.75
N LEU A 91 -3.92 -16.06 -14.65
CA LEU A 91 -3.29 -17.20 -13.97
C LEU A 91 -3.55 -17.24 -12.46
N LYS A 92 -3.84 -16.10 -11.83
CA LYS A 92 -4.24 -16.04 -10.42
C LYS A 92 -5.65 -16.55 -10.16
N LEU A 93 -6.43 -16.81 -11.21
CA LEU A 93 -7.81 -17.30 -11.15
C LEU A 93 -7.89 -18.77 -11.64
N PRO A 94 -7.40 -19.75 -10.86
CA PRO A 94 -7.36 -21.16 -11.28
C PRO A 94 -8.75 -21.75 -11.55
N THR A 95 -9.80 -21.14 -10.99
CA THR A 95 -11.20 -21.51 -11.25
C THR A 95 -11.57 -21.32 -12.71
N LEU A 96 -11.04 -20.30 -13.39
CA LEU A 96 -11.32 -20.09 -14.80
C LEU A 96 -10.79 -21.26 -15.63
N ALA A 97 -9.55 -21.71 -15.38
CA ALA A 97 -8.96 -22.84 -16.07
C ALA A 97 -9.78 -24.13 -15.83
N ALA A 98 -10.29 -24.31 -14.61
CA ALA A 98 -11.15 -25.44 -14.25
C ALA A 98 -12.52 -25.43 -14.96
N TYR A 99 -13.11 -24.26 -15.20
CA TYR A 99 -14.41 -24.15 -15.89
C TYR A 99 -14.29 -24.14 -17.41
N GLY A 100 -13.27 -23.48 -17.95
CA GLY A 100 -13.22 -23.12 -19.38
C GLY A 100 -12.17 -23.86 -20.21
N GLY A 101 -11.18 -24.53 -19.60
CA GLY A 101 -10.16 -25.30 -20.32
C GLY A 101 -9.37 -24.50 -21.36
N TYR A 102 -9.29 -23.18 -21.21
CA TYR A 102 -8.58 -22.33 -22.16
C TYR A 102 -7.07 -22.56 -22.09
N ASN A 103 -6.41 -22.37 -23.22
CA ASN A 103 -4.96 -22.45 -23.33
C ASN A 103 -4.39 -21.07 -23.63
N ILE A 104 -3.84 -20.42 -22.61
CA ILE A 104 -3.30 -19.05 -22.72
C ILE A 104 -2.15 -18.99 -23.73
N ASP A 105 -1.34 -20.05 -23.81
CA ASP A 105 -0.18 -20.10 -24.70
C ASP A 105 -0.57 -20.11 -26.19
N SER A 106 -1.85 -20.34 -26.50
CA SER A 106 -2.39 -20.33 -27.87
C SER A 106 -3.08 -19.02 -28.25
N MET A 107 -3.23 -18.08 -27.32
CA MET A 107 -3.87 -16.79 -27.55
C MET A 107 -2.83 -15.75 -27.95
N ASP A 108 -3.21 -14.82 -28.83
CA ASP A 108 -2.40 -13.64 -29.12
C ASP A 108 -2.49 -12.60 -28.00
N ASP A 109 -1.51 -11.70 -27.96
CA ASP A 109 -1.36 -10.67 -26.93
C ASP A 109 -2.61 -9.79 -26.78
N GLU A 110 -3.27 -9.44 -27.88
CA GLU A 110 -4.49 -8.61 -27.88
C GLU A 110 -5.67 -9.38 -27.28
N THR A 111 -5.83 -10.65 -27.65
CA THR A 111 -6.83 -11.55 -27.05
C THR A 111 -6.62 -11.72 -25.55
N ILE A 112 -5.38 -11.86 -25.08
CA ILE A 112 -5.05 -12.00 -23.65
C ILE A 112 -5.46 -10.74 -22.89
N ILE A 113 -5.16 -9.55 -23.43
CA ILE A 113 -5.54 -8.27 -22.83
C ILE A 113 -7.07 -8.14 -22.75
N ASN A 114 -7.77 -8.36 -23.86
CA ASN A 114 -9.23 -8.25 -23.90
C ASN A 114 -9.88 -9.23 -22.92
N PHE A 115 -9.39 -10.47 -22.85
CA PHE A 115 -9.91 -11.46 -21.91
C PHE A 115 -9.71 -11.04 -20.44
N ALA A 116 -8.54 -10.50 -20.09
CA ALA A 116 -8.29 -10.00 -18.73
C ALA A 116 -9.20 -8.82 -18.37
N ASN A 117 -9.45 -7.90 -19.31
CA ASN A 117 -10.33 -6.76 -19.12
C ASN A 117 -11.80 -7.16 -18.94
N ASP A 118 -12.30 -8.10 -19.76
CA ASP A 118 -13.65 -8.63 -19.61
C ASP A 118 -13.88 -9.27 -18.23
N LEU A 119 -12.91 -10.05 -17.75
CA LEU A 119 -12.95 -10.66 -16.42
C LEU A 119 -12.93 -9.62 -15.30
N LEU A 120 -12.07 -8.60 -15.44
CA LEU A 120 -11.97 -7.51 -14.49
C LEU A 120 -13.30 -6.77 -14.36
N ASP A 121 -13.98 -6.48 -15.47
CA ASP A 121 -15.28 -5.83 -15.47
C ASP A 121 -16.39 -6.67 -14.83
N GLN A 122 -16.38 -7.99 -15.06
CA GLN A 122 -17.28 -8.90 -14.35
C GLN A 122 -17.07 -8.85 -12.83
N LEU A 123 -15.82 -8.88 -12.38
CA LEU A 123 -15.48 -8.78 -10.96
C LEU A 123 -15.91 -7.43 -10.37
N LYS A 124 -15.68 -6.32 -11.07
CA LYS A 124 -16.15 -4.99 -10.68
C LYS A 124 -17.67 -5.00 -10.49
N MET A 125 -18.42 -5.49 -11.47
CA MET A 125 -19.89 -5.54 -11.44
C MET A 125 -20.41 -6.35 -10.25
N VAL A 126 -19.82 -7.53 -10.01
CA VAL A 126 -20.19 -8.37 -8.86
C VAL A 126 -19.84 -7.66 -7.55
N SER A 127 -18.67 -7.02 -7.45
CA SER A 127 -18.24 -6.34 -6.23
C SER A 127 -19.21 -5.23 -5.80
N TYR A 128 -19.70 -4.43 -6.75
CA TYR A 128 -20.65 -3.36 -6.47
C TYR A 128 -22.02 -3.88 -6.04
N LYS A 129 -22.42 -5.08 -6.48
CA LYS A 129 -23.69 -5.68 -6.08
C LYS A 129 -23.75 -6.05 -4.60
N TYR A 130 -22.60 -6.34 -3.99
CA TYR A 130 -22.50 -6.80 -2.59
C TYR A 130 -21.85 -5.76 -1.66
N LYS A 131 -21.77 -4.50 -2.10
CA LYS A 131 -21.37 -3.35 -1.29
C LYS A 131 -22.60 -2.69 -0.67
#